data_AF-A0A3B0Y269-F1
#
_entry.id   AF-A0A3B0Y269-F1
#
_cell.length_a   1.000
_cell.length_b   1.000
_cell.length_c   1.000
_cell.angle_alpha   90.00
_cell.angle_beta   90.00
_cell.angle_gamma   90.00
#
_symmetry.space_group_name_H-M   'P 1'
#
loop_
_entity.id
_entity.type
_entity.pdbx_description
1 polymer ?
#
loop_
_entity_poly.entity_id
_entity_poly.type
_entity_poly.pdbx_seq_one_letter_code
_entity_poly.pdbx_strand_id
1 'polypeptide(L)' 'MIGRKNWLFSHSVKGVKASANLYSLIETVKTNGLEPYAYLRYLFTELPKAETVEEIEALLPGAVTQDQIKLH' A
#
# COMPACT_ATOMS: atom_id res chain seq x y z
N MET A 1 -20.69 -10.93 7.57
CA MET A 1 -19.32 -10.38 7.66
C MET A 1 -18.65 -10.45 6.29
N ILE A 2 -18.85 -9.43 5.45
CA ILE A 2 -18.34 -9.33 4.07
C ILE A 2 -17.74 -7.92 3.98
N GLY A 3 -16.49 -7.76 3.52
CA GLY A 3 -15.93 -6.41 3.34
C GLY A 3 -14.42 -6.36 3.18
N ARG A 4 -13.64 -6.88 4.15
CA ARG A 4 -12.16 -6.90 4.09
C ARG A 4 -11.56 -7.97 3.17
N LYS A 5 -12.41 -8.82 2.57
CA LYS A 5 -12.04 -10.09 1.93
C LYS A 5 -12.09 -10.10 0.40
N ASN A 6 -12.56 -9.02 -0.24
CA ASN A 6 -12.72 -8.94 -1.69
C ASN A 6 -11.64 -8.06 -2.37
N TRP A 7 -10.70 -7.56 -1.59
CA TRP A 7 -10.07 -6.27 -1.81
C TRP A 7 -8.76 -6.34 -2.58
N LEU A 8 -8.87 -6.87 -3.79
CA LEU A 8 -8.13 -6.45 -4.99
C LEU A 8 -8.65 -7.16 -6.25
N PHE A 9 -9.76 -7.93 -6.15
CA PHE A 9 -10.48 -8.60 -7.24
C PHE A 9 -9.68 -9.67 -8.01
N SER A 10 -9.37 -10.79 -7.33
CA SER A 10 -8.70 -11.99 -7.87
C SER A 10 -9.40 -12.71 -9.05
N HIS A 11 -10.37 -12.09 -9.73
CA HIS A 11 -11.07 -12.63 -10.91
C HIS A 11 -11.03 -11.70 -12.14
N SER A 12 -10.42 -10.51 -12.05
CA SER A 12 -10.20 -9.61 -13.18
C SER A 12 -8.70 -9.45 -13.43
N VAL A 13 -8.27 -9.36 -14.71
CA VAL A 13 -6.86 -9.16 -15.09
C VAL A 13 -6.26 -7.93 -14.38
N LYS A 14 -7.06 -6.89 -14.16
CA LYS A 14 -6.66 -5.69 -13.40
C LYS A 14 -6.41 -6.01 -11.92
N GLY A 15 -7.20 -6.89 -11.33
CA GLY A 15 -7.08 -7.26 -9.92
C GLY A 15 -5.95 -8.24 -9.61
N VAL A 16 -5.65 -9.17 -10.53
CA VAL A 16 -4.44 -10.00 -10.46
C VAL A 16 -3.19 -9.12 -10.50
N LYS A 17 -3.15 -8.17 -11.44
CA LYS A 17 -2.02 -7.25 -11.61
C LYS A 17 -1.82 -6.36 -10.38
N ALA A 18 -2.90 -5.84 -9.82
CA ALA A 18 -2.84 -5.02 -8.62
C ALA A 18 -2.46 -5.84 -7.36
N SER A 19 -2.89 -7.11 -7.27
CA SER A 19 -2.47 -8.00 -6.18
C SER A 19 -0.98 -8.33 -6.24
N ALA A 20 -0.45 -8.60 -7.44
CA ALA A 20 0.98 -8.84 -7.65
C ALA A 20 1.81 -7.61 -7.29
N ASN A 21 1.39 -6.43 -7.74
CA ASN A 21 2.04 -5.17 -7.39
C ASN A 21 2.04 -4.95 -5.87
N LEU A 22 0.90 -5.20 -5.20
CA LEU A 22 0.82 -5.07 -3.74
C LEU A 22 1.76 -6.05 -3.02
N TYR A 23 1.91 -7.27 -3.53
CA TYR A 23 2.81 -8.26 -2.96
C TYR A 23 4.27 -7.79 -3.04
N SER A 24 4.69 -7.30 -4.21
CA SER A 24 6.03 -6.72 -4.38
C SER A 24 6.26 -5.50 -3.49
N LEU A 25 5.24 -4.66 -3.28
CA LEU A 25 5.31 -3.55 -2.33
C LEU A 25 5.51 -4.06 -0.90
N ILE A 26 4.70 -5.04 -0.45
CA ILE A 26 4.83 -5.64 0.88
C ILE A 26 6.21 -6.25 1.09
N GLU A 27 6.76 -6.96 0.10
CA GLU A 27 8.12 -7.50 0.17
C GLU A 27 9.17 -6.38 0.32
N THR A 28 9.00 -5.29 -0.43
CA THR A 28 9.89 -4.11 -0.32
C THR A 28 9.81 -3.47 1.06
N VAL A 29 8.60 -3.30 1.60
CA VAL A 29 8.35 -2.76 2.95
C VAL A 29 9.03 -3.63 4.01
N LYS A 30 8.92 -4.96 3.89
CA LYS A 30 9.61 -5.90 4.78
C LYS A 30 11.14 -5.77 4.71
N THR A 31 11.69 -5.67 3.50
CA THR A 31 13.13 -5.46 3.30
C THR A 31 13.61 -4.15 3.92
N ASN A 32 12.76 -3.11 3.92
CA ASN A 32 13.04 -1.83 4.58
C ASN A 32 12.83 -1.86 6.11
N GLY A 33 12.49 -3.02 6.70
CA GLY A 33 12.26 -3.16 8.14
C GLY A 33 10.96 -2.48 8.63
N LEU A 34 10.08 -2.11 7.71
CA LEU A 34 8.80 -1.47 7.99
C LEU A 34 7.72 -2.53 8.22
N GLU A 35 6.74 -2.21 9.06
CA GLU A 35 5.63 -3.11 9.34
C GLU A 35 4.60 -3.05 8.18
N PRO A 36 4.36 -4.17 7.46
CA PRO A 36 3.51 -4.16 6.26
C PRO A 36 2.08 -3.71 6.51
N TYR A 37 1.47 -4.11 7.62
CA TYR A 37 0.09 -3.76 7.91
C TYR A 37 -0.07 -2.26 8.18
N ALA A 38 0.85 -1.66 8.93
CA ALA A 38 0.88 -0.25 9.22
C ALA A 38 1.16 0.57 7.94
N TYR A 39 2.08 0.11 7.08
CA TYR A 39 2.30 0.72 5.77
C TYR A 39 1.04 0.68 4.90
N LEU A 40 0.34 -0.47 4.84
CA LEU A 40 -0.90 -0.58 4.08
C LEU A 40 -1.97 0.35 4.63
N ARG A 41 -2.14 0.40 5.96
CA ARG A 41 -3.10 1.30 6.60
C ARG A 41 -2.81 2.76 6.28
N TYR A 42 -1.53 3.15 6.32
CA TYR A 42 -1.07 4.47 5.90
C TYR A 42 -1.40 4.74 4.43
N LEU A 43 -0.98 3.84 3.54
CA LEU A 43 -1.22 3.92 2.11
C LEU A 43 -2.71 4.12 1.80
N PHE A 44 -3.61 3.33 2.38
CA PHE A 44 -5.05 3.48 2.10
C PHE A 44 -5.70 4.71 2.72
N THR A 45 -5.04 5.35 3.69
CA THR A 45 -5.50 6.59 4.31
C THR A 45 -5.03 7.82 3.52
N GLU A 46 -3.82 7.77 2.98
CA GLU A 46 -3.22 8.90 2.24
C GLU A 46 -3.43 8.83 0.73
N LEU A 47 -3.55 7.64 0.13
CA LEU A 47 -3.81 7.47 -1.30
C LEU A 47 -5.07 8.18 -1.83
N PRO A 48 -6.21 8.24 -1.10
CA PRO A 48 -7.33 9.07 -1.55
C PRO A 48 -7.13 10.58 -1.34
N LYS A 49 -6.10 11.00 -0.58
CA LYS A 49 -5.74 12.41 -0.40
C LYS A 49 -4.72 12.89 -1.43
N ALA A 50 -3.95 11.97 -2.01
CA ALA A 50 -3.00 12.26 -3.07
C ALA A 50 -3.73 12.63 -4.36
N GLU A 51 -3.56 13.87 -4.81
CA GLU A 51 -4.12 14.38 -6.06
C GLU A 51 -3.07 14.44 -7.17
N THR A 52 -1.78 14.53 -6.81
CA THR A 52 -0.66 14.60 -7.78
C THR A 52 0.16 13.32 -7.84
N VAL A 53 0.92 13.16 -8.93
CA VAL A 53 1.80 12.00 -9.13
C VAL A 53 2.91 11.96 -8.08
N GLU A 54 3.43 13.13 -7.71
CA GLU A 54 4.48 13.27 -6.70
C GLU A 54 4.00 12.81 -5.32
N GLU A 55 2.74 13.09 -4.96
CA GLU A 55 2.15 12.60 -3.71
C GLU A 55 1.99 11.08 -3.73
N ILE A 56 1.61 10.50 -4.87
CA ILE A 56 1.54 9.03 -5.03
C ILE A 56 2.94 8.41 -4.93
N GLU A 57 3.95 9.02 -5.53
CA GLU A 57 5.34 8.56 -5.44
C GLU A 57 5.88 8.66 -4.01
N ALA A 58 5.49 9.68 -3.25
CA ALA A 58 5.83 9.82 -1.84
C ALA A 58 5.23 8.70 -0.95
N LEU A 59 4.16 8.05 -1.42
CA LEU A 59 3.54 6.90 -0.73
C LEU A 59 4.23 5.56 -1.06
N LEU A 60 5.21 5.53 -1.96
CA LEU A 60 5.94 4.31 -2.30
C LEU A 60 6.85 3.86 -1.14
N PRO A 61 7.13 2.55 -1.02
CA PRO A 61 7.83 2.00 0.13
C PRO A 61 9.31 2.40 0.20
N GLY A 62 9.87 2.93 -0.89
CA GLY A 62 11.21 3.53 -0.92
C GLY A 62 11.25 5.01 -0.47
N ALA A 63 10.11 5.70 -0.46
CA ALA A 63 9.98 7.08 -0.01
C ALA A 63 9.41 7.20 1.41
N VAL A 64 8.53 6.27 1.80
CA VAL A 64 7.92 6.24 3.13
C VAL A 64 8.91 5.75 4.20
N THR A 65 9.00 6.49 5.30
CA THR A 65 9.82 6.13 6.46
C THR A 65 8.98 5.61 7.62
N GLN A 66 9.61 4.90 8.56
CA GLN A 66 8.91 4.33 9.72
C GLN A 66 8.23 5.37 10.60
N ASP A 67 8.75 6.60 10.60
CA ASP A 67 8.20 7.71 11.37
C ASP A 67 6.81 8.12 10.88
N GLN A 68 6.63 8.18 9.55
CA GLN A 68 5.34 8.54 8.94
C GLN A 68 4.27 7.46 9.15
N ILE A 69 4.68 6.19 9.20
CA ILE A 69 3.77 5.07 9.41
C ILE A 69 3.32 4.97 10.88
N LYS A 70 4.18 5.36 11.84
CA LYS A 70 3.87 5.32 13.28
C LYS A 70 2.86 6.38 13.73
N LEU A 71 2.67 7.44 12.94
CA LEU A 71 1.79 8.57 13.27
C LEU A 71 0.29 8.29 13.09
N HIS A 72 -0.08 7.10 12.57
CA HIS A 72 -1.46 6.70 12.28
C HIS A 72 -1.97 5.50 13.06
#